data_AF-A0A7G2C538-F1
#
_entry.id   AF-A0A7G2C538-F1
#
_cell.length_a   1.000
_cell.length_b   1.000
_cell.length_c   1.000
_cell.angle_alpha   90.00
_cell.angle_beta   90.00
_cell.angle_gamma   90.00
#
_symmetry.space_group_name_H-M   'P 1'
#
loop_
_entity.id
_entity.type
_entity.pdbx_description
1 polymer ?
#
loop_
_entity_poly.entity_id
_entity_poly.type
_entity_poly.pdbx_seq_one_letter_code
_entity_poly.pdbx_strand_id
1 'polypeptide(L)'
;MILFPSECSGNDACKRLTAILEDDSQNDVEKSKAHRILSIIDDYATNEKILSGPATMWWSGKPLAADADFTKYVGKNEKTKITVKLTAEGAGAPPREPAVDARTQAELMAHYYKKQEEMKKVIDDEDLSFGNSEWADPKGLKKQLLGVDNVKYRPR
;
A
#
# COMPACT_ATOMS: atom_id res chain seq x y z
N MET A 1 24.43 23.59 -11.60
CA MET A 1 24.77 23.96 -10.21
C MET A 1 25.14 22.69 -9.49
N ILE A 2 26.38 22.58 -9.04
CA ILE A 2 26.80 21.43 -8.22
C ILE A 2 26.34 21.72 -6.80
N LEU A 3 25.55 20.82 -6.23
CA LEU A 3 25.07 20.90 -4.85
C LEU A 3 25.99 20.08 -3.97
N PHE A 4 26.52 20.68 -2.90
CA PHE A 4 27.35 19.96 -1.95
C PHE A 4 26.50 19.50 -0.75
N PRO A 5 26.78 18.30 -0.20
CA PRO A 5 26.07 17.82 0.98
C PRO A 5 26.10 18.79 2.16
N SER A 6 27.19 19.53 2.35
CA SER A 6 27.32 20.56 3.41
C SER A 6 26.26 21.67 3.32
N GLU A 7 25.79 21.98 2.12
CA GLU A 7 24.86 23.08 1.86
C GLU A 7 23.39 22.64 1.94
N CYS A 8 23.12 21.36 1.68
CA CYS A 8 21.76 20.84 1.51
C CYS A 8 21.32 19.89 2.64
N SER A 9 22.25 19.34 3.41
CA SER A 9 21.95 18.35 4.46
C SER A 9 21.95 18.96 5.86
N GLY A 10 21.25 18.28 6.78
CA GLY A 10 21.09 18.68 8.18
C GLY A 10 19.67 19.12 8.54
N ASN A 11 19.25 18.87 9.78
CA ASN A 11 17.94 19.31 10.29
C ASN A 11 17.81 20.85 10.37
N ASP A 12 18.94 21.54 10.30
CA ASP A 12 19.12 22.98 10.34
C ASP A 12 19.23 23.60 8.93
N ALA A 13 19.28 22.80 7.86
CA ALA A 13 19.52 23.27 6.49
C ALA A 13 18.53 24.37 6.07
N CYS A 14 17.22 24.16 6.30
CA CYS A 14 16.22 25.19 5.97
C CYS A 14 16.46 26.49 6.75
N LYS A 15 16.78 26.40 8.05
CA LYS A 15 17.03 27.59 8.89
C LYS A 15 18.27 28.35 8.43
N ARG A 16 19.34 27.65 8.08
CA ARG A 16 20.57 28.27 7.54
C ARG A 16 20.33 28.94 6.20
N LEU A 17 19.61 28.29 5.29
CA LEU A 17 19.31 28.82 3.95
C LEU A 17 18.39 30.05 4.04
N THR A 18 17.41 30.04 4.93
CA THR A 18 16.57 31.22 5.19
C THR A 18 17.40 32.38 5.77
N ALA A 19 18.32 32.12 6.71
CA ALA A 19 19.20 33.15 7.24
C ALA A 19 20.10 33.80 6.16
N ILE A 20 20.57 33.02 5.18
CA ILE A 20 21.35 33.53 4.04
C ILE A 20 20.49 34.42 3.12
N LEU A 21 19.20 34.11 2.98
CA LEU A 21 18.26 34.92 2.20
C LEU A 21 17.93 36.24 2.90
N GLU A 22 17.85 36.23 4.24
CA GLU A 22 17.58 37.40 5.08
C GLU A 22 18.78 38.34 5.24
N ASP A 23 20.01 37.85 5.03
CA ASP A 23 21.23 38.66 5.12
C ASP A 23 21.46 39.50 3.84
N ASP A 24 21.24 40.81 3.94
CA ASP A 24 21.43 41.77 2.84
C ASP A 24 22.90 41.99 2.42
N SER A 25 23.86 41.51 3.21
CA SER A 25 25.28 41.58 2.86
C SER A 25 25.76 40.47 1.92
N GLN A 26 24.96 39.42 1.73
CA GLN A 26 25.35 38.27 0.92
C GLN A 26 25.23 38.52 -0.58
N ASN A 27 26.09 37.83 -1.32
CA ASN A 27 26.17 37.94 -2.77
C ASN A 27 24.89 37.38 -3.43
N ASP A 28 24.40 38.05 -4.47
CA ASP A 28 23.16 37.66 -5.18
C ASP A 28 23.20 36.22 -5.72
N VAL A 29 24.40 35.74 -6.05
CA VAL A 29 24.63 34.35 -6.48
C VAL A 29 24.28 33.37 -5.36
N GLU A 30 24.67 33.65 -4.12
CA GLU A 30 24.41 32.80 -2.97
C GLU A 30 22.93 32.84 -2.56
N LYS A 31 22.31 34.02 -2.63
CA LYS A 31 20.87 34.17 -2.45
C LYS A 31 20.07 33.38 -3.49
N SER A 32 20.43 33.50 -4.77
CA SER A 32 19.77 32.75 -5.84
C SER A 32 19.96 31.23 -5.69
N LYS A 33 21.12 30.80 -5.19
CA LYS A 33 21.41 29.40 -4.88
C LYS A 33 20.56 28.90 -3.72
N ALA A 34 20.49 29.65 -2.62
CA ALA A 34 19.69 29.31 -1.45
C ALA A 34 18.20 29.22 -1.79
N HIS A 35 17.67 30.18 -2.57
CA HIS A 35 16.28 30.15 -3.01
C HIS A 35 15.95 28.90 -3.83
N ARG A 36 16.81 28.50 -4.77
CA ARG A 36 16.63 27.28 -5.57
C ARG A 36 16.65 26.02 -4.71
N ILE A 37 17.58 25.94 -3.75
CA ILE A 37 17.68 24.79 -2.84
C ILE A 37 16.41 24.69 -1.99
N LEU A 38 15.95 25.81 -1.42
CA LEU A 38 14.73 25.86 -0.61
C LEU A 38 13.51 25.41 -1.43
N SER A 39 13.38 25.88 -2.67
CA SER A 39 12.30 25.46 -3.57
C SER A 39 12.32 23.96 -3.90
N ILE A 40 13.49 23.33 -3.97
CA ILE A 40 13.61 21.87 -4.18
C ILE A 40 13.24 21.10 -2.90
N ILE A 41 13.52 21.67 -1.73
CA ILE A 41 13.17 21.08 -0.43
C ILE A 41 11.66 21.19 -0.16
N ASP A 42 11.05 22.32 -0.53
CA ASP A 42 9.63 22.66 -0.27
C ASP A 42 8.62 21.89 -1.16
N ASP A 43 9.07 21.05 -2.10
CA ASP A 43 8.24 20.22 -2.99
C ASP A 43 7.45 19.09 -2.26
N TYR A 44 6.95 19.34 -1.05
CA TYR A 44 6.18 18.41 -0.20
C TYR A 44 6.91 17.11 0.18
N ALA A 45 8.25 17.10 0.14
CA ALA A 45 9.05 16.01 0.68
C ALA A 45 9.15 16.10 2.21
N THR A 46 8.01 16.17 2.91
CA THR A 46 7.97 16.08 4.38
C THR A 46 8.32 14.66 4.81
N ASN A 47 9.59 14.43 5.12
CA ASN A 47 10.07 13.15 5.65
C ASN A 47 9.91 13.14 7.17
N GLU A 48 8.76 12.69 7.68
CA GLU A 48 8.63 12.34 9.11
C GLU A 48 9.62 11.20 9.52
N LYS A 49 10.19 10.50 8.52
CA LYS A 49 11.25 9.51 8.67
C LYS A 49 12.56 10.00 8.05
N ILE A 50 13.25 10.88 8.76
CA ILE A 50 14.65 11.20 8.44
C ILE A 50 15.52 10.07 8.99
N LEU A 51 16.20 9.36 8.09
CA LEU A 51 17.21 8.38 8.48
C LEU A 51 18.47 9.13 8.95
N SER A 52 18.97 8.82 10.15
CA SER A 52 20.20 9.37 10.68
C SER A 52 21.32 8.32 10.63
N GLY A 53 22.51 8.72 10.18
CA GLY A 53 23.68 7.82 10.06
C GLY A 53 23.91 7.27 8.65
N PRO A 54 24.78 6.25 8.51
CA PRO A 54 25.08 5.66 7.20
C PRO A 54 23.84 4.92 6.66
N ALA A 55 23.59 5.12 5.37
CA ALA A 55 22.39 4.68 4.70
C ALA A 55 22.73 3.82 3.47
N THR A 56 21.93 2.80 3.22
CA THR A 56 21.98 2.03 1.98
C THR A 56 20.83 2.45 1.06
N MET A 57 21.17 2.72 -0.20
CA MET A 57 20.23 3.04 -1.25
C MET A 57 19.75 1.77 -1.94
N TRP A 58 18.44 1.64 -2.17
CA TRP A 58 17.84 0.49 -2.82
C TRP A 58 17.09 0.89 -4.08
N TRP A 59 17.39 0.20 -5.17
CA TRP A 59 16.74 0.40 -6.45
C TRP A 59 16.38 -0.95 -7.07
N SER A 60 15.11 -1.11 -7.46
CA SER A 60 14.56 -2.36 -8.02
C SER A 60 14.90 -3.63 -7.19
N GLY A 61 14.84 -3.51 -5.86
CA GLY A 61 15.13 -4.62 -4.93
C GLY A 61 16.62 -5.00 -4.80
N LYS A 62 17.53 -4.23 -5.41
CA LYS A 62 18.98 -4.41 -5.27
C LYS A 62 19.59 -3.23 -4.50
N PRO A 63 20.57 -3.48 -3.60
CA PRO A 63 21.32 -2.40 -2.98
C PRO A 63 22.25 -1.77 -4.01
N LEU A 64 22.30 -0.45 -4.00
CA LEU A 64 23.26 0.35 -4.75
C LEU A 64 24.54 0.43 -3.92
N ALA A 65 25.61 -0.18 -4.41
CA ALA A 65 26.92 -0.11 -3.75
C ALA A 65 27.51 1.28 -3.95
N ALA A 66 28.10 1.86 -2.90
CA ALA A 66 28.73 3.17 -2.97
C ALA A 66 29.89 3.23 -3.99
N ASP A 67 30.58 2.10 -4.16
CA ASP A 67 31.75 1.99 -5.05
C ASP A 67 31.37 1.68 -6.52
N ALA A 68 30.08 1.54 -6.83
CA ALA A 68 29.62 1.14 -8.16
C ALA A 68 28.91 2.29 -8.89
N ASP A 69 29.27 2.47 -10.16
CA ASP A 69 28.61 3.45 -11.03
C ASP A 69 27.13 3.11 -11.24
N PHE A 70 26.28 4.14 -11.28
CA PHE A 70 24.86 4.01 -11.63
C PHE A 70 24.65 3.41 -13.02
N THR A 71 25.63 3.49 -13.92
CA THR A 71 25.58 2.87 -15.25
C THR A 71 25.40 1.35 -15.19
N LYS A 72 25.92 0.70 -14.13
CA LYS A 72 25.72 -0.74 -13.88
C LYS A 72 24.27 -1.10 -13.60
N TYR A 73 23.51 -0.17 -13.02
CA TYR A 73 22.13 -0.39 -12.59
C TYR A 73 21.13 0.13 -13.63
N VAL A 74 21.30 1.38 -14.05
CA VAL A 74 20.37 2.13 -14.90
C VAL A 74 20.71 2.03 -16.39
N GLY A 75 21.94 1.67 -16.73
CA GLY A 75 22.43 1.61 -18.11
C GLY A 75 22.96 2.95 -18.62
N LYS A 76 22.98 3.11 -19.96
CA LYS A 76 23.58 4.26 -20.66
C LYS A 76 22.58 5.37 -21.03
N ASN A 77 21.40 5.39 -20.42
CA ASN A 77 20.37 6.38 -20.78
C ASN A 77 20.58 7.69 -20.01
N GLU A 78 20.75 8.80 -20.74
CA GLU A 78 21.05 10.12 -20.20
C GLU A 78 19.84 10.84 -19.57
N LYS A 79 18.61 10.44 -19.91
CA LYS A 79 17.39 11.02 -19.34
C LYS A 79 16.64 10.05 -18.44
N THR A 80 17.28 9.62 -17.35
CA THR A 80 16.67 8.67 -16.42
C THR A 80 16.40 9.29 -15.05
N LYS A 81 15.13 9.30 -14.65
CA LYS A 81 14.71 9.61 -13.28
C LYS A 81 14.54 8.29 -12.53
N ILE A 82 15.27 8.13 -11.43
CA ILE A 82 15.16 6.95 -10.56
C ILE A 82 14.53 7.35 -9.22
N THR A 83 13.63 6.50 -8.73
CA THR A 83 13.11 6.57 -7.36
C THR A 83 13.81 5.50 -6.54
N VAL A 84 14.42 5.89 -5.44
CA VAL A 84 15.26 5.04 -4.59
C VAL A 84 14.69 5.02 -3.19
N LYS A 85 14.74 3.86 -2.53
CA LYS A 85 14.39 3.72 -1.11
C LYS A 85 15.64 3.74 -0.25
N LEU A 86 15.61 4.47 0.85
CA LEU A 86 16.71 4.55 1.81
C LEU A 86 16.43 3.65 3.02
N THR A 87 17.43 2.89 3.46
CA THR A 87 17.38 2.09 4.69
C THR A 87 18.65 2.32 5.50
N ALA A 88 18.61 2.03 6.82
CA ALA A 88 19.83 1.99 7.63
C ALA A 88 20.82 0.97 7.08
N GLU A 89 22.12 1.24 7.23
CA GLU A 89 23.16 0.29 6.87
C GLU A 89 23.02 -1.03 7.65
N GLY A 90 23.03 -2.16 6.93
CA GLY A 90 22.79 -3.49 7.51
C GLY A 90 21.31 -3.87 7.67
N ALA A 91 20.37 -2.96 7.39
CA ALA A 91 18.96 -3.33 7.29
C ALA A 91 18.71 -4.16 6.01
N GLY A 92 17.80 -5.12 6.11
CA GLY A 92 17.39 -5.95 4.96
C GLY A 92 16.70 -5.13 3.86
N ALA A 93 16.41 -5.80 2.74
CA ALA A 93 15.74 -5.17 1.60
C ALA A 93 14.45 -4.46 2.02
N PRO A 94 14.22 -3.20 1.60
CA PRO A 94 13.02 -2.47 1.95
C PRO A 94 11.79 -3.23 1.45
N PRO A 95 10.72 -3.31 2.26
CA PRO A 95 9.52 -4.02 1.88
C PRO A 95 8.93 -3.42 0.60
N ARG A 96 8.42 -4.31 -0.26
CA ARG A 96 7.59 -3.88 -1.39
C ARG A 96 6.38 -3.14 -0.83
N GLU A 97 6.06 -2.02 -1.46
CA GLU A 97 4.78 -1.38 -1.19
C GLU A 97 3.65 -2.35 -1.57
N PRO A 98 2.59 -2.43 -0.75
CA PRO A 98 1.40 -3.18 -1.12
C PRO A 98 0.88 -2.64 -2.45
N ALA A 99 0.52 -3.55 -3.36
CA ALA A 99 0.06 -3.17 -4.70
C ALA A 99 -1.29 -2.43 -4.68
N VAL A 100 -1.96 -2.43 -3.53
CA VAL A 100 -3.30 -1.90 -3.31
C VAL A 100 -3.26 -1.09 -2.02
N ASP A 101 -3.90 0.08 -2.03
CA ASP A 101 -4.07 0.89 -0.82
C ASP A 101 -4.84 0.12 0.26
N ALA A 102 -4.59 0.44 1.53
CA ALA A 102 -5.19 -0.27 2.67
C ALA A 102 -6.72 -0.22 2.62
N ARG A 103 -7.30 0.91 2.20
CA ARG A 103 -8.74 1.07 2.05
C ARG A 103 -9.30 0.16 0.96
N THR A 104 -8.68 0.18 -0.22
CA THR A 104 -9.10 -0.65 -1.35
C THR A 104 -8.94 -2.14 -1.05
N GLN A 105 -7.92 -2.53 -0.28
CA GLN A 105 -7.74 -3.91 0.17
C GLN A 105 -8.88 -4.36 1.09
N ALA A 106 -9.34 -3.50 2.01
CA ALA A 106 -10.47 -3.81 2.89
C ALA A 106 -11.79 -3.94 2.11
N GLU A 107 -12.04 -3.05 1.15
CA GLU A 107 -13.22 -3.10 0.27
C GLU A 107 -13.23 -4.39 -0.57
N LEU A 108 -12.07 -4.77 -1.11
CA LEU A 108 -11.91 -6.01 -1.86
C LEU A 108 -12.20 -7.25 -0.99
N MET A 109 -11.64 -7.31 0.22
CA MET A 109 -11.89 -8.39 1.17
C MET A 109 -13.37 -8.50 1.53
N ALA A 110 -14.04 -7.38 1.81
CA ALA A 110 -15.46 -7.34 2.13
C ALA A 110 -16.33 -7.85 0.96
N HIS A 111 -15.98 -7.47 -0.27
CA HIS A 111 -16.68 -7.95 -1.47
C HIS A 111 -16.55 -9.46 -1.64
N TYR A 112 -15.34 -10.02 -1.48
CA TYR A 112 -15.13 -11.46 -1.58
C TYR A 112 -15.84 -12.24 -0.48
N TYR A 113 -15.84 -11.70 0.75
CA TYR A 113 -16.56 -12.30 1.87
C TYR A 113 -18.07 -12.34 1.61
N LYS A 114 -18.67 -11.23 1.19
CA LYS A 114 -20.10 -11.16 0.83
C LYS A 114 -20.46 -12.16 -0.26
N LYS A 115 -19.64 -12.23 -1.31
CA LYS A 115 -19.85 -13.19 -2.41
C LYS A 115 -19.77 -14.65 -1.93
N GLN A 116 -18.85 -14.96 -1.02
CA GLN A 116 -18.76 -16.30 -0.42
C GLN A 116 -20.00 -16.65 0.40
N GLU A 117 -20.52 -15.71 1.20
CA GLU A 117 -21.77 -15.94 1.94
C GLU A 117 -22.97 -16.14 1.01
N GLU A 118 -23.08 -15.34 -0.05
CA GLU A 118 -24.13 -15.49 -1.07
C GLU A 118 -24.08 -16.87 -1.73
N MET A 119 -22.88 -17.31 -2.16
CA MET A 119 -22.71 -18.65 -2.73
C MET A 119 -23.06 -19.75 -1.73
N LYS A 120 -22.67 -19.59 -0.46
CA LYS A 120 -23.01 -20.56 0.59
C LYS A 120 -24.52 -20.67 0.78
N LYS A 121 -25.23 -19.55 0.81
CA LYS A 121 -26.70 -19.53 0.94
C LYS A 121 -27.39 -20.25 -0.22
N VAL A 122 -26.92 -20.04 -1.45
CA VAL A 122 -27.47 -20.74 -2.63
C VAL A 122 -27.30 -22.25 -2.51
N ILE A 123 -26.14 -22.72 -2.05
CA ILE A 123 -25.88 -24.15 -1.84
C ILE A 123 -26.79 -24.72 -0.74
N ASP A 124 -26.91 -24.01 0.40
CA ASP A 124 -27.76 -24.45 1.52
C ASP A 124 -29.25 -24.51 1.11
N ASP A 125 -29.72 -23.55 0.29
CA ASP A 125 -31.11 -23.50 -0.22
C ASP A 125 -31.41 -24.63 -1.22
N GLU A 126 -30.45 -25.00 -2.09
CA GLU A 126 -30.59 -26.11 -3.04
C GLU A 126 -30.66 -27.48 -2.34
N ASP A 127 -29.85 -27.71 -1.30
CA ASP A 127 -29.74 -29.02 -0.63
C ASP A 127 -30.94 -29.34 0.27
N LEU A 128 -31.53 -28.34 0.94
CA LEU A 128 -32.61 -28.56 1.91
C LEU A 128 -34.02 -28.59 1.30
N SER A 129 -34.22 -27.97 0.14
CA SER A 129 -35.57 -27.76 -0.44
C SER A 129 -36.07 -28.96 -1.25
N PHE A 130 -35.20 -29.68 -1.97
CA PHE A 130 -35.66 -30.71 -2.91
C PHE A 130 -36.13 -32.00 -2.23
N GLY A 131 -35.38 -32.53 -1.26
CA GLY A 131 -35.63 -33.84 -0.65
C GLY A 131 -36.74 -33.91 0.41
N ASN A 132 -37.06 -32.79 1.06
CA ASN A 132 -38.04 -32.71 2.15
C ASN A 132 -39.29 -31.89 1.79
N SER A 133 -39.44 -31.43 0.54
CA SER A 133 -40.61 -30.66 0.14
C SER A 133 -41.89 -31.49 0.22
N GLU A 134 -42.97 -30.88 0.71
CA GLU A 134 -44.31 -31.51 0.74
C GLU A 134 -44.79 -31.88 -0.68
N TRP A 135 -44.35 -31.15 -1.70
CA TRP A 135 -44.60 -31.45 -3.11
C TRP A 135 -43.92 -32.74 -3.59
N ALA A 136 -42.75 -33.08 -3.05
CA ALA A 136 -42.00 -34.27 -3.43
C ALA A 136 -42.47 -35.55 -2.73
N ASP A 137 -43.46 -35.50 -1.82
CA ASP A 137 -44.00 -36.69 -1.17
C ASP A 137 -44.95 -37.46 -2.13
N PRO A 138 -44.55 -38.62 -2.70
CA PRO A 138 -45.40 -39.40 -3.59
C PRO A 138 -46.64 -39.97 -2.88
N LYS A 139 -46.69 -39.89 -1.55
CA LYS A 139 -47.81 -40.34 -0.72
C LYS A 139 -48.62 -39.18 -0.14
N GLY A 140 -48.32 -37.92 -0.47
CA GLY A 140 -49.00 -36.74 0.06
C GLY A 140 -50.52 -36.77 -0.17
N LEU A 141 -50.94 -36.96 -1.43
CA LEU A 141 -52.37 -37.05 -1.78
C LEU A 141 -53.07 -38.24 -1.10
N LYS A 142 -52.37 -39.37 -0.97
CA LYS A 142 -52.89 -40.55 -0.26
C LYS A 142 -53.11 -40.26 1.22
N LYS A 143 -52.21 -39.53 1.87
CA LYS A 143 -52.36 -39.13 3.28
C LYS A 143 -53.52 -38.17 3.48
N GLN A 144 -53.69 -37.21 2.56
CA GLN A 144 -54.79 -36.25 2.58
C GLN A 144 -56.16 -36.93 2.42
N LEU A 145 -56.28 -37.89 1.50
CA LEU A 145 -57.53 -38.61 1.26
C LEU A 145 -57.90 -39.58 2.39
N LEU A 146 -56.90 -40.16 3.06
CA LEU A 146 -57.09 -41.04 4.22
C LEU A 146 -57.17 -40.27 5.56
N GLY A 147 -57.02 -38.94 5.56
CA GLY A 147 -57.10 -38.10 6.76
C GLY A 147 -55.99 -38.31 7.79
N VAL A 148 -54.85 -38.88 7.40
CA VAL A 148 -53.73 -39.28 8.29
C VAL A 148 -52.58 -38.27 8.34
N ASP A 149 -52.83 -37.02 7.96
CA ASP A 149 -51.78 -35.99 7.86
C ASP A 149 -51.21 -35.53 9.22
N ASN A 150 -51.95 -35.73 10.32
CA ASN A 150 -51.60 -35.14 11.63
C ASN A 150 -51.30 -36.19 12.71
N VAL A 151 -50.79 -37.36 12.32
CA VAL A 151 -50.47 -38.45 13.25
C VAL A 151 -49.14 -38.17 13.96
N LYS A 152 -49.19 -37.77 15.23
CA LYS A 152 -48.02 -37.60 16.10
C LYS A 152 -47.74 -38.90 16.85
N TYR A 153 -46.60 -39.53 16.55
CA TYR A 153 -46.17 -40.78 17.19
C TYR A 153 -45.43 -40.58 18.54
N ARG A 154 -45.32 -39.35 19.06
CA ARG A 154 -44.74 -39.07 20.38
C ARG A 154 -45.80 -38.55 21.36
N PRO A 155 -45.79 -38.99 22.64
CA PRO A 155 -46.63 -38.42 23.68
C PRO A 155 -46.22 -36.96 23.95
N ARG A 156 -47.20 -36.13 24.35
CA ARG A 156 -47.00 -34.73 24.73
C ARG A 156 -46.18 -34.58 26.01
#